data_AF-A0A8I1U270-F1
#
_entry.id   AF-A0A8I1U270-F1
#
_cell.length_a   1.000
_cell.length_b   1.000
_cell.length_c   1.000
_cell.angle_alpha   90.00
_cell.angle_beta   90.00
_cell.angle_gamma   90.00
#
_symmetry.space_group_name_H-M   'P 1'
#
loop_
_entity.id
_entity.type
_entity.pdbx_description
1 polymer ?
#
loop_
_entity_poly.entity_id
_entity_poly.type
_entity_poly.pdbx_seq_one_letter_code
_entity_poly.pdbx_strand_id
1 'polypeptide(L)'
;MMNQNPILAPLLNTEAGLCLTAQNWRDAGINWLVCDLQALLHKPGLALLKQLKSLASYLGWGGKVILTAAHLKANREGIYKIKSPYDGSILTFDDGELKHLLEKLQPDVVVLPANITKNDSTIWNSWNDAIFPFVHFQDSDEIQPSCDFGVYCSAVDYYAHSLKTGPIYITEVHCREQMLNLFYDKGVQFIESNQPGQDALCGILYNEEGVINITNSEHEFNYQPIAKNCQCETCSARFTPAYLHHLYVHTPLLCQRLLIQHNLSWVANYLKGDKLKA
;
A
#
# COMPACT_ATOMS: atom_id res chain seq x y z
N MET A 1 18.90 6.01 -12.43
CA MET A 1 18.79 4.56 -12.13
C MET A 1 17.31 4.20 -12.20
N MET A 2 16.77 3.82 -13.36
CA MET A 2 15.31 3.58 -13.54
C MET A 2 15.11 2.37 -14.47
N ASN A 3 15.35 1.17 -13.93
CA ASN A 3 15.15 -0.08 -14.67
C ASN A 3 14.81 -1.21 -13.68
N GLN A 4 13.99 -0.89 -12.68
CA GLN A 4 13.45 -1.85 -11.72
C GLN A 4 11.96 -2.06 -12.01
N ASN A 5 11.46 -3.27 -11.81
CA ASN A 5 10.04 -3.55 -11.93
C ASN A 5 9.27 -2.72 -10.89
N PRO A 6 8.03 -2.30 -11.19
CA PRO A 6 7.20 -1.56 -10.24
C PRO A 6 7.04 -2.33 -8.93
N ILE A 7 7.01 -1.60 -7.83
CA ILE A 7 6.92 -2.18 -6.48
C ILE A 7 5.45 -2.17 -6.03
N LEU A 8 4.93 -3.35 -5.67
CA LEU A 8 3.66 -3.44 -4.93
C LEU A 8 3.85 -2.85 -3.53
N ALA A 9 2.96 -1.93 -3.14
CA ALA A 9 2.96 -1.30 -1.83
C ALA A 9 1.57 -1.49 -1.17
N PRO A 10 1.38 -2.56 -0.35
CA PRO A 10 0.12 -2.80 0.34
C PRO A 10 -0.10 -1.82 1.51
N LEU A 11 -1.36 -1.50 1.79
CA LEU A 11 -1.76 -0.61 2.88
C LEU A 11 -1.95 -1.41 4.18
N LEU A 12 -1.15 -1.07 5.19
CA LEU A 12 -1.09 -1.80 6.46
C LEU A 12 -2.35 -1.65 7.31
N ASN A 13 -2.93 -0.45 7.34
CA ASN A 13 -4.06 -0.10 8.20
C ASN A 13 -5.43 -0.50 7.61
N THR A 14 -5.48 -1.62 6.88
CA THR A 14 -6.69 -2.25 6.35
C THR A 14 -7.04 -3.52 7.12
N GLU A 15 -8.24 -4.06 6.94
CA GLU A 15 -8.62 -5.34 7.54
C GLU A 15 -7.60 -6.44 7.20
N ALA A 16 -7.27 -6.61 5.91
CA ALA A 16 -6.29 -7.59 5.48
C ALA A 16 -4.90 -7.29 6.04
N GLY A 17 -4.52 -6.01 6.12
CA GLY A 17 -3.20 -5.64 6.58
C GLY A 17 -2.96 -5.88 8.07
N LEU A 18 -4.03 -5.80 8.87
CA LEU A 18 -4.00 -6.07 10.31
C LEU A 18 -4.00 -7.58 10.64
N CYS A 19 -4.28 -8.46 9.68
CA CYS A 19 -4.21 -9.92 9.87
C CYS A 19 -2.77 -10.45 9.93
N LEU A 20 -1.78 -9.68 9.47
CA LEU A 20 -0.40 -10.14 9.31
C LEU A 20 0.55 -9.49 10.32
N THR A 21 1.47 -10.29 10.86
CA THR A 21 2.62 -9.76 11.60
C THR A 21 3.67 -9.18 10.65
N ALA A 22 4.59 -8.35 11.18
CA ALA A 22 5.74 -7.87 10.40
C ALA A 22 6.57 -9.02 9.79
N GLN A 23 6.66 -10.19 10.44
CA GLN A 23 7.34 -11.34 9.86
C GLN A 23 6.55 -11.92 8.68
N ASN A 24 5.23 -12.06 8.80
CA ASN A 24 4.39 -12.59 7.73
C ASN A 24 4.47 -11.75 6.45
N TRP A 25 4.51 -10.42 6.58
CA TRP A 25 4.72 -9.50 5.45
C TRP A 25 6.06 -9.74 4.74
N ARG A 26 7.14 -9.90 5.51
CA ARG A 26 8.47 -10.18 4.95
C ARG A 26 8.54 -11.54 4.28
N ASP A 27 7.95 -12.56 4.89
CA ASP A 27 7.89 -13.92 4.33
C ASP A 27 7.08 -13.93 3.02
N ALA A 28 6.09 -13.04 2.89
CA ALA A 28 5.37 -12.81 1.65
C ALA A 28 6.15 -11.99 0.60
N GLY A 29 7.41 -11.63 0.87
CA GLY A 29 8.26 -10.88 -0.05
C GLY A 29 7.96 -9.39 -0.12
N ILE A 30 7.15 -8.85 0.80
CA ILE A 30 6.80 -7.42 0.86
C ILE A 30 7.88 -6.69 1.66
N ASN A 31 8.45 -5.64 1.05
CA ASN A 31 9.49 -4.80 1.67
C ASN A 31 9.06 -3.34 1.86
N TRP A 32 7.97 -2.93 1.21
CA TRP A 32 7.40 -1.60 1.26
C TRP A 32 5.97 -1.71 1.78
N LEU A 33 5.66 -0.95 2.84
CA LEU A 33 4.32 -0.87 3.40
C LEU A 33 3.83 0.57 3.35
N VAL A 34 2.55 0.73 3.03
CA VAL A 34 1.88 2.02 3.04
C VAL A 34 1.11 2.16 4.33
N CYS A 35 1.19 3.33 4.96
CA CYS A 35 0.35 3.72 6.07
C CYS A 35 -0.41 4.98 5.68
N ASP A 36 -1.71 4.99 5.90
CA ASP A 36 -2.52 6.18 5.71
C ASP A 36 -2.43 7.12 6.93
N LEU A 37 -2.02 8.36 6.70
CA LEU A 37 -1.85 9.36 7.74
C LEU A 37 -3.19 9.75 8.37
N GLN A 38 -4.28 9.82 7.61
CA GLN A 38 -5.58 10.17 8.15
C GLN A 38 -6.07 9.12 9.17
N ALA A 39 -5.87 7.83 8.88
CA ALA A 39 -6.15 6.75 9.79
C ALA A 39 -5.29 6.83 11.05
N LEU A 40 -3.98 7.09 10.91
CA LEU A 40 -3.07 7.29 12.05
C LEU A 40 -3.47 8.49 12.93
N LEU A 41 -3.99 9.56 12.32
CA LEU A 41 -4.49 10.75 13.02
C LEU A 41 -5.81 10.48 13.74
N HIS A 42 -6.63 9.55 13.27
CA HIS A 42 -7.76 9.04 14.05
C HIS A 42 -7.28 8.18 15.22
N LYS A 43 -6.49 7.15 14.93
CA LYS A 43 -5.84 6.27 15.91
C LYS A 43 -4.48 5.80 15.39
N PRO A 44 -3.39 5.95 16.17
CA PRO A 44 -3.40 6.23 17.61
C PRO A 44 -3.64 7.71 17.98
N GLY A 45 -3.60 8.62 17.00
CA GLY A 45 -3.88 10.04 17.18
C GLY A 45 -2.62 10.90 17.30
N LEU A 46 -2.78 12.19 16.99
CA LEU A 46 -1.67 13.14 16.86
C LEU A 46 -0.77 13.22 18.11
N ALA A 47 -1.35 13.15 19.30
CA ALA A 47 -0.60 13.22 20.56
C ALA A 47 0.46 12.11 20.67
N LEU A 48 0.11 10.87 20.30
CA LEU A 48 1.07 9.77 20.30
C LEU A 48 2.06 9.91 19.15
N LEU A 49 1.58 10.27 17.95
CA LEU A 49 2.44 10.42 16.76
C LEU A 49 3.59 11.42 17.01
N LYS A 50 3.31 12.53 17.69
CA LYS A 50 4.32 13.53 18.09
C LYS A 50 5.36 13.00 19.09
N GLN A 51 5.08 11.90 19.80
CA GLN A 51 5.99 11.31 20.78
C GLN A 51 6.82 10.15 20.21
N LEU A 52 6.50 9.65 19.01
CA LEU A 52 7.19 8.50 18.42
C LEU A 52 8.67 8.81 18.12
N LYS A 53 9.51 7.78 18.19
CA LYS A 53 10.88 7.85 17.70
C LYS A 53 10.89 7.97 16.17
N SER A 54 10.16 7.06 15.51
CA SER A 54 9.87 7.05 14.08
C SER A 54 8.67 6.13 13.83
N LEU A 55 8.05 6.24 12.65
CA LEU A 55 6.92 5.41 12.26
C LEU A 55 7.33 3.93 12.12
N ALA A 56 8.46 3.65 11.46
CA ALA A 56 8.97 2.28 11.32
C ALA A 56 9.19 1.59 12.68
N SER A 57 9.70 2.34 13.68
CA SER A 57 9.89 1.83 15.05
C SER A 57 8.56 1.51 15.74
N TYR A 58 7.52 2.32 15.53
CA TYR A 58 6.19 2.09 16.07
C TYR A 58 5.54 0.83 15.48
N LEU A 59 5.74 0.61 14.18
CA LEU A 59 5.21 -0.55 13.45
C LEU A 59 5.99 -1.85 13.71
N GLY A 60 7.16 -1.78 14.34
CA GLY A 60 8.09 -2.93 14.40
C GLY A 60 8.54 -3.38 13.01
N TRP A 61 8.55 -2.48 12.03
CA TRP A 61 8.83 -2.77 10.63
C TRP A 61 10.30 -2.50 10.31
N GLY A 62 10.97 -3.51 9.74
CA GLY A 62 12.38 -3.42 9.32
C GLY A 62 12.57 -3.09 7.83
N GLY A 63 11.48 -3.02 7.06
CA GLY A 63 11.51 -2.60 5.66
C GLY A 63 11.31 -1.09 5.53
N LYS A 64 10.91 -0.68 4.33
CA LYS A 64 10.65 0.71 3.98
C LYS A 64 9.19 1.09 4.20
N VAL A 65 8.94 2.34 4.59
CA VAL A 65 7.59 2.85 4.89
C VAL A 65 7.23 4.01 3.97
N ILE A 66 6.06 3.89 3.34
CA ILE A 66 5.39 4.96 2.61
C ILE A 66 4.30 5.50 3.53
N LEU A 67 4.29 6.82 3.77
CA LEU A 67 3.20 7.49 4.48
C LEU A 67 2.36 8.23 3.45
N THR A 68 1.12 7.78 3.22
CA THR A 68 0.21 8.48 2.32
C THR A 68 -0.63 9.49 3.10
N ALA A 69 -0.62 10.73 2.64
CA ALA A 69 -1.43 11.84 3.11
C ALA A 69 -2.42 12.30 2.01
N ALA A 70 -2.55 11.53 0.93
CA ALA A 70 -3.38 11.87 -0.23
C ALA A 70 -4.88 12.08 0.10
N HIS A 71 -5.37 11.43 1.16
CA HIS A 71 -6.77 11.58 1.62
C HIS A 71 -7.04 12.87 2.39
N LEU A 72 -5.98 13.57 2.85
CA LEU A 72 -6.13 14.84 3.54
C LEU A 72 -6.58 15.92 2.54
N LYS A 73 -7.54 16.74 2.96
CA LYS A 73 -8.07 17.84 2.16
C LYS A 73 -8.03 19.12 2.98
N ALA A 74 -7.20 20.06 2.54
CA ALA A 74 -7.18 21.41 3.10
C ALA A 74 -8.42 22.19 2.60
N ASN A 75 -8.90 23.11 3.45
CA ASN A 75 -9.84 24.14 3.00
C ASN A 75 -9.11 25.21 2.14
N ARG A 76 -9.84 26.23 1.70
CA ARG A 76 -9.25 27.34 0.92
C ARG A 76 -8.15 28.13 1.65
N GLU A 77 -8.06 28.01 2.97
CA GLU A 77 -7.07 28.69 3.82
C GLU A 77 -5.83 27.81 4.07
N GLY A 78 -5.76 26.60 3.51
CA GLY A 78 -4.66 25.66 3.78
C GLY A 78 -4.81 24.88 5.09
N ILE A 79 -6.00 24.89 5.70
CA ILE A 79 -6.26 24.20 6.97
C ILE A 79 -6.92 22.85 6.72
N TYR A 80 -6.28 21.79 7.21
CA TYR A 80 -6.84 20.43 7.29
C TYR A 80 -7.79 20.33 8.47
N LYS A 81 -8.97 19.73 8.26
CA LYS A 81 -9.93 19.44 9.33
C LYS A 81 -10.34 17.98 9.27
N ILE A 82 -10.00 17.22 10.31
CA ILE A 82 -10.29 15.79 10.41
C ILE A 82 -11.22 15.57 11.59
N LYS A 83 -12.38 14.98 11.33
CA LYS A 83 -13.33 14.60 12.38
C LYS A 83 -13.15 13.12 12.70
N SER A 84 -12.81 12.82 13.95
CA SER A 84 -12.69 11.46 14.46
C SER A 84 -14.03 10.72 14.36
N PRO A 85 -14.07 9.53 13.74
CA PRO A 85 -15.28 8.71 13.70
C PRO A 85 -15.57 8.03 15.04
N TYR A 86 -14.63 8.03 15.99
CA TYR A 86 -14.75 7.30 17.25
C TYR A 86 -15.39 8.13 18.37
N ASP A 87 -15.08 9.42 18.44
CA ASP A 87 -15.51 10.32 19.51
C ASP A 87 -16.02 11.68 19.01
N GLY A 88 -16.01 11.90 17.70
CA GLY A 88 -16.46 13.15 17.08
C GLY A 88 -15.53 14.34 17.30
N SER A 89 -14.37 14.16 17.95
CA SER A 89 -13.37 15.21 18.12
C SER A 89 -12.86 15.70 16.76
N ILE A 90 -12.49 16.99 16.71
CA ILE A 90 -12.00 17.62 15.48
C ILE A 90 -10.53 17.99 15.69
N LEU A 91 -9.68 17.46 14.82
CA LEU A 91 -8.29 17.86 14.70
C LEU A 91 -8.15 18.86 13.55
N THR A 92 -7.41 19.93 13.79
CA THR A 92 -7.07 20.93 12.78
C THR A 92 -5.57 21.18 12.75
N PHE A 93 -5.00 21.32 11.57
CA PHE A 93 -3.59 21.68 11.38
C PHE A 93 -3.36 22.27 9.99
N ASP A 94 -2.19 22.89 9.76
CA ASP A 94 -1.77 23.46 8.48
C ASP A 94 -0.60 22.67 7.83
N ASP A 95 -0.14 23.13 6.66
CA ASP A 95 0.96 22.50 5.91
C ASP A 95 2.30 22.51 6.68
N GLY A 96 2.54 23.52 7.51
CA GLY A 96 3.75 23.62 8.35
C GLY A 96 3.74 22.58 9.48
N GLU A 97 2.59 22.43 10.15
CA GLU A 97 2.39 21.38 11.15
C GLU A 97 2.45 19.97 10.54
N LEU A 98 1.92 19.80 9.32
CA LEU A 98 2.06 18.55 8.55
C LEU A 98 3.54 18.25 8.30
N LYS A 99 4.32 19.20 7.79
CA LYS A 99 5.76 19.02 7.56
C LYS A 99 6.49 18.59 8.83
N HIS A 100 6.25 19.28 9.95
CA HIS A 100 6.88 18.93 11.22
C HIS A 100 6.52 17.51 11.68
N LEU A 101 5.26 17.10 11.44
CA LEU A 101 4.84 15.72 11.71
C LEU A 101 5.56 14.71 10.81
N LEU A 102 5.74 15.00 9.52
CA LEU A 102 6.49 14.14 8.60
C LEU A 102 7.95 13.98 9.04
N GLU A 103 8.62 15.07 9.43
CA GLU A 103 9.98 15.05 9.98
C GLU A 103 10.08 14.21 11.25
N LYS A 104 9.03 14.22 12.08
CA LYS A 104 8.96 13.41 13.30
C LYS A 104 8.73 11.94 13.01
N LEU A 105 7.87 11.61 12.05
CA LEU A 105 7.53 10.25 11.68
C LEU A 105 8.62 9.56 10.86
N GLN A 106 9.41 10.33 10.11
CA GLN A 106 10.55 9.85 9.31
C GLN A 106 10.16 8.67 8.37
N PRO A 107 9.10 8.80 7.54
CA PRO A 107 8.86 7.81 6.50
C PRO A 107 9.95 7.88 5.42
N ASP A 108 10.17 6.79 4.68
CA ASP A 108 11.13 6.81 3.56
C ASP A 108 10.55 7.56 2.35
N VAL A 109 9.23 7.45 2.16
CA VAL A 109 8.48 8.10 1.08
C VAL A 109 7.21 8.71 1.67
N VAL A 110 6.83 9.89 1.19
CA VAL A 110 5.53 10.51 1.51
C VAL A 110 4.75 10.78 0.23
N VAL A 111 3.46 10.44 0.22
CA VAL A 111 2.52 10.90 -0.82
C VAL A 111 1.77 12.09 -0.25
N LEU A 112 2.03 13.28 -0.77
CA LEU A 112 1.50 14.52 -0.22
C LEU A 112 0.02 14.73 -0.59
N PRO A 113 -0.75 15.48 0.21
CA PRO A 113 -2.08 15.96 -0.17
C PRO A 113 -2.04 16.75 -1.48
N ALA A 114 -3.09 16.63 -2.29
CA ALA A 114 -3.27 17.50 -3.45
C ALA A 114 -3.46 18.96 -3.02
N ASN A 115 -2.96 19.90 -3.81
CA ASN A 115 -2.95 21.35 -3.57
C ASN A 115 -2.13 21.81 -2.34
N ILE A 116 -1.20 20.99 -1.83
CA ILE A 116 -0.41 21.29 -0.60
C ILE A 116 0.37 22.61 -0.64
N THR A 117 0.59 23.21 -1.81
CA THR A 117 1.37 24.45 -1.95
C THR A 117 0.61 25.58 -2.63
N LYS A 118 -0.71 25.44 -2.77
CA LYS A 118 -1.52 26.43 -3.48
C LYS A 118 -1.54 27.79 -2.78
N ASN A 119 -1.43 27.78 -1.45
CA ASN A 119 -1.51 28.98 -0.62
C ASN A 119 -0.15 29.42 -0.07
N ASP A 120 0.77 28.47 0.15
CA ASP A 120 2.14 28.75 0.61
C ASP A 120 3.10 27.64 0.14
N SER A 121 4.18 28.02 -0.54
CA SER A 121 5.21 27.09 -1.04
C SER A 121 6.35 26.87 -0.03
N THR A 122 6.29 27.46 1.16
CA THR A 122 7.34 27.36 2.18
C THR A 122 7.60 25.95 2.68
N ILE A 123 6.68 24.99 2.46
CA ILE A 123 6.89 23.60 2.83
C ILE A 123 8.19 23.02 2.23
N TRP A 124 8.52 23.46 1.02
CA TRP A 124 9.72 23.04 0.29
C TRP A 124 11.01 23.71 0.80
N ASN A 125 10.91 24.77 1.59
CA ASN A 125 12.10 25.43 2.16
C ASN A 125 12.68 24.56 3.25
N SER A 126 13.94 24.12 3.09
CA SER A 126 14.58 23.18 4.04
C SER A 126 13.80 21.87 4.14
N TRP A 127 13.45 21.25 3.00
CA TRP A 127 12.90 19.90 2.98
C TRP A 127 13.94 18.90 3.47
N ASN A 128 13.51 17.84 4.15
CA ASN A 128 14.41 16.78 4.59
C ASN A 128 14.61 15.77 3.45
N ASP A 129 15.78 15.81 2.80
CA ASP A 129 16.12 14.92 1.67
C ASP A 129 16.10 13.42 2.01
N ALA A 130 16.02 13.04 3.29
CA ALA A 130 15.81 11.66 3.69
C ALA A 130 14.37 11.15 3.42
N ILE A 131 13.42 12.05 3.19
CA ILE A 131 12.01 11.75 2.90
C ILE A 131 11.73 12.08 1.43
N PHE A 132 11.48 11.07 0.60
CA PHE A 132 11.20 11.31 -0.83
C PHE A 132 9.72 11.68 -1.05
N PRO A 133 9.39 12.87 -1.59
CA PRO A 133 8.01 13.30 -1.79
C PRO A 133 7.43 12.86 -3.13
N PHE A 134 6.17 12.44 -3.11
CA PHE A 134 5.30 12.36 -4.28
C PHE A 134 4.23 13.44 -4.22
N VAL A 135 4.05 14.16 -5.32
CA VAL A 135 3.05 15.24 -5.46
C VAL A 135 1.98 14.85 -6.45
N HIS A 136 0.79 15.43 -6.31
CA HIS A 136 -0.30 15.11 -7.22
C HIS A 136 0.08 15.58 -8.63
N PHE A 137 -0.21 14.77 -9.65
CA PHE A 137 0.22 15.06 -11.03
C PHE A 137 -0.29 16.40 -11.58
N GLN A 138 -1.43 16.89 -11.08
CA GLN A 138 -1.97 18.21 -11.49
C GLN A 138 -1.20 19.38 -10.89
N ASP A 139 -0.50 19.14 -9.78
CA ASP A 139 0.26 20.17 -9.07
C ASP A 139 1.72 20.20 -9.55
N SER A 140 2.17 19.20 -10.31
CA SER A 140 3.61 19.01 -10.62
C SER A 140 4.24 20.16 -11.39
N ASP A 141 3.47 20.86 -12.21
CA ASP A 141 3.94 21.99 -13.02
C ASP A 141 3.91 23.31 -12.24
N GLU A 142 3.13 23.39 -11.16
CA GLU A 142 2.95 24.59 -10.35
C GLU A 142 3.99 24.70 -9.21
N ILE A 143 4.69 23.60 -8.91
CA ILE A 143 5.66 23.53 -7.82
C ILE A 143 7.12 23.63 -8.30
N GLN A 144 7.97 24.17 -7.44
CA GLN A 144 9.43 24.16 -7.60
C GLN A 144 10.09 23.69 -6.30
N PRO A 145 9.99 22.39 -5.98
CA PRO A 145 10.61 21.85 -4.78
C PRO A 145 12.14 21.97 -4.86
N SER A 146 12.78 22.16 -3.70
CA SER A 146 14.24 22.21 -3.57
C SER A 146 14.92 20.83 -3.63
N CYS A 147 14.13 19.76 -3.78
CA CYS A 147 14.54 18.37 -3.74
C CYS A 147 13.96 17.58 -4.93
N ASP A 148 14.52 16.39 -5.20
CA ASP A 148 13.96 15.45 -6.16
C ASP A 148 12.59 14.97 -5.68
N PHE A 149 11.65 14.80 -6.61
CA PHE A 149 10.28 14.37 -6.31
C PHE A 149 9.73 13.43 -7.39
N GLY A 150 8.67 12.70 -7.02
CA GLY A 150 7.86 11.91 -7.94
C GLY A 150 6.45 12.45 -8.10
N VAL A 151 5.70 11.91 -9.06
CA VAL A 151 4.29 12.25 -9.26
C VAL A 151 3.40 11.08 -8.90
N TYR A 152 2.25 11.36 -8.28
CA TYR A 152 1.23 10.35 -8.03
C TYR A 152 -0.08 10.70 -8.73
N CYS A 153 -0.81 9.65 -9.11
CA CYS A 153 -2.12 9.76 -9.76
C CYS A 153 -2.91 8.46 -9.63
N SER A 154 -4.20 8.50 -9.98
CA SER A 154 -4.99 7.28 -10.13
C SER A 154 -4.55 6.53 -11.40
N ALA A 155 -4.84 5.22 -11.47
CA ALA A 155 -4.56 4.45 -12.67
C ALA A 155 -5.32 4.99 -13.91
N VAL A 156 -6.52 5.56 -13.71
CA VAL A 156 -7.31 6.18 -14.78
C VAL A 156 -6.58 7.40 -15.34
N ASP A 157 -6.13 8.28 -14.45
CA ASP A 157 -5.41 9.50 -14.86
C ASP A 157 -4.08 9.17 -15.54
N TYR A 158 -3.40 8.13 -15.07
CA TYR A 158 -2.15 7.65 -15.65
C TYR A 158 -2.30 7.29 -17.13
N TYR A 159 -3.30 6.47 -17.46
CA TYR A 159 -3.58 6.08 -18.84
C TYR A 159 -4.07 7.25 -19.70
N ALA A 160 -4.78 8.22 -19.11
CA ALA A 160 -5.30 9.37 -19.83
C ALA A 160 -4.22 10.42 -20.18
N HIS A 161 -3.25 10.65 -19.28
CA HIS A 161 -2.30 11.76 -19.41
C HIS A 161 -0.90 11.35 -19.85
N SER A 162 -0.57 10.04 -19.83
CA SER A 162 0.75 9.52 -20.24
C SER A 162 1.91 10.29 -19.58
N LEU A 163 1.92 10.31 -18.24
CA LEU A 163 2.93 10.99 -17.44
C LEU A 163 4.35 10.44 -17.75
N LYS A 164 5.33 11.32 -17.95
CA LYS A 164 6.72 10.94 -18.33
C LYS A 164 7.82 11.55 -17.46
N THR A 165 7.45 12.17 -16.34
CA THR A 165 8.38 12.90 -15.47
C THR A 165 8.60 12.18 -14.15
N GLY A 166 9.86 11.86 -13.86
CA GLY A 166 10.26 11.27 -12.58
C GLY A 166 9.67 9.88 -12.28
N PRO A 167 9.84 9.38 -11.05
CA PRO A 167 9.18 8.16 -10.60
C PRO A 167 7.67 8.40 -10.43
N ILE A 168 6.87 7.38 -10.78
CA ILE A 168 5.41 7.47 -10.75
C ILE A 168 4.83 6.55 -9.68
N TYR A 169 3.90 7.08 -8.88
CA TYR A 169 3.15 6.35 -7.86
C TYR A 169 1.69 6.22 -8.28
N ILE A 170 1.20 5.00 -8.46
CA ILE A 170 -0.21 4.76 -8.76
C ILE A 170 -0.94 4.46 -7.46
N THR A 171 -1.90 5.34 -7.13
CA THR A 171 -2.69 5.22 -5.89
C THR A 171 -3.92 4.32 -6.08
N GLU A 172 -4.32 3.65 -5.01
CA GLU A 172 -5.63 2.98 -4.86
C GLU A 172 -6.05 2.06 -6.02
N VAL A 173 -5.21 1.09 -6.40
CA VAL A 173 -5.57 0.11 -7.43
C VAL A 173 -6.44 -1.01 -6.83
N HIS A 174 -7.70 -1.08 -7.25
CA HIS A 174 -8.72 -2.02 -6.75
C HIS A 174 -9.14 -3.08 -7.79
N CYS A 175 -8.27 -3.39 -8.74
CA CYS A 175 -8.53 -4.39 -9.76
C CYS A 175 -7.26 -5.20 -10.00
N ARG A 176 -7.37 -6.52 -9.92
CA ARG A 176 -6.25 -7.45 -10.09
C ARG A 176 -5.64 -7.31 -11.48
N GLU A 177 -6.45 -7.34 -12.52
CA GLU A 177 -5.99 -7.26 -13.91
C GLU A 177 -5.29 -5.93 -14.18
N GLN A 178 -5.85 -4.82 -13.69
CA GLN A 178 -5.23 -3.50 -13.79
C GLN A 178 -3.88 -3.43 -13.06
N MET A 179 -3.81 -3.95 -11.83
CA MET A 179 -2.57 -4.05 -11.06
C MET A 179 -1.51 -4.88 -11.80
N LEU A 180 -1.89 -6.04 -12.33
CA LEU A 180 -0.98 -6.91 -13.08
C LEU A 180 -0.46 -6.24 -14.37
N ASN A 181 -1.32 -5.49 -15.07
CA ASN A 181 -0.92 -4.73 -16.25
C ASN A 181 0.08 -3.62 -15.92
N LEU A 182 -0.13 -2.89 -14.81
CA LEU A 182 0.77 -1.83 -14.37
C LEU A 182 2.17 -2.35 -14.01
N PHE A 183 2.31 -3.61 -13.58
CA PHE A 183 3.64 -4.20 -13.31
C PHE A 183 4.53 -4.35 -14.55
N TYR A 184 3.96 -4.32 -15.76
CA TYR A 184 4.73 -4.32 -17.00
C TYR A 184 5.16 -2.92 -17.45
N ASP A 185 4.66 -1.88 -16.79
CA ASP A 185 4.98 -0.50 -17.14
C ASP A 185 6.25 -0.02 -16.42
N LYS A 186 7.31 0.18 -17.19
CA LYS A 186 8.60 0.63 -16.67
C LYS A 186 8.61 2.08 -16.17
N GLY A 187 7.56 2.86 -16.45
CA GLY A 187 7.41 4.22 -15.91
C GLY A 187 6.89 4.22 -14.47
N VAL A 188 6.24 3.15 -14.03
CA VAL A 188 5.63 3.06 -12.70
C VAL A 188 6.65 2.59 -11.67
N GLN A 189 6.81 3.34 -10.58
CA GLN A 189 7.70 3.00 -9.47
C GLN A 189 6.97 2.26 -8.35
N PHE A 190 5.77 2.73 -7.99
CA PHE A 190 4.97 2.16 -6.92
C PHE A 190 3.53 1.94 -7.38
N ILE A 191 2.94 0.83 -6.92
CA ILE A 191 1.52 0.52 -7.10
C ILE A 191 0.94 0.27 -5.70
N GLU A 192 0.16 1.22 -5.22
CA GLU A 192 -0.61 1.09 -3.98
C GLU A 192 -1.82 0.19 -4.25
N SER A 193 -1.87 -0.98 -3.62
CA SER A 193 -3.01 -1.88 -3.77
C SER A 193 -3.19 -2.81 -2.57
N ASN A 194 -4.44 -2.92 -2.14
CA ASN A 194 -4.89 -3.93 -1.18
C ASN A 194 -5.61 -5.10 -1.84
N GLN A 195 -5.73 -5.08 -3.18
CA GLN A 195 -6.52 -6.07 -3.91
C GLN A 195 -6.14 -7.53 -3.58
N PRO A 196 -4.85 -7.90 -3.46
CA PRO A 196 -4.48 -9.27 -3.12
C PRO A 196 -5.01 -9.71 -1.74
N GLY A 197 -4.99 -8.79 -0.78
CA GLY A 197 -5.50 -9.04 0.57
C GLY A 197 -7.03 -9.06 0.61
N GLN A 198 -7.70 -8.17 -0.11
CA GLN A 198 -9.16 -8.12 -0.20
C GLN A 198 -9.72 -9.39 -0.88
N ASP A 199 -9.11 -9.84 -1.97
CA ASP A 199 -9.47 -11.09 -2.63
C ASP A 199 -9.28 -12.28 -1.69
N ALA A 200 -8.18 -12.31 -0.94
CA ALA A 200 -7.93 -13.35 0.05
C ALA A 200 -8.99 -13.40 1.15
N LEU A 201 -9.43 -12.24 1.67
CA LEU A 201 -10.51 -12.17 2.66
C LEU A 201 -11.83 -12.75 2.13
N CYS A 202 -12.08 -12.63 0.81
CA CYS A 202 -13.23 -13.19 0.12
C CYS A 202 -13.04 -14.67 -0.29
N GLY A 203 -11.94 -15.32 0.08
CA GLY A 203 -11.66 -16.71 -0.31
C GLY A 203 -11.15 -16.88 -1.74
N ILE A 204 -10.72 -15.80 -2.40
CA ILE A 204 -10.20 -15.81 -3.77
C ILE A 204 -8.67 -15.88 -3.71
N LEU A 205 -8.11 -16.97 -4.23
CA LEU A 205 -6.67 -17.24 -4.25
C LEU A 205 -6.10 -17.14 -5.65
N TYR A 206 -4.88 -16.61 -5.76
CA TYR A 206 -4.19 -16.49 -7.04
C TYR A 206 -3.36 -17.72 -7.35
N ASN A 207 -3.35 -18.15 -8.60
CA ASN A 207 -2.48 -19.21 -9.08
C ASN A 207 -2.07 -18.97 -10.54
N GLU A 208 -1.33 -19.91 -11.11
CA GLU A 208 -0.84 -19.80 -12.50
C GLU A 208 -1.95 -19.80 -13.55
N GLU A 209 -3.11 -20.37 -13.22
CA GLU A 209 -4.26 -20.54 -14.11
C GLU A 209 -5.29 -19.41 -13.97
N GLY A 210 -5.05 -18.45 -13.07
CA GLY A 210 -5.92 -17.31 -12.80
C GLY A 210 -6.23 -17.18 -11.31
N VAL A 211 -7.45 -17.54 -10.95
CA VAL A 211 -7.95 -17.48 -9.56
C VAL A 211 -8.72 -18.74 -9.19
N ILE A 212 -8.68 -19.10 -7.91
CA ILE A 212 -9.45 -20.17 -7.29
C ILE A 212 -10.35 -19.53 -6.24
N ASN A 213 -11.66 -19.81 -6.24
CA ASN A 213 -12.55 -19.39 -5.17
C ASN A 213 -12.80 -20.55 -4.21
N ILE A 214 -12.05 -20.60 -3.10
CA ILE A 214 -12.15 -21.69 -2.13
C ILE A 214 -13.50 -21.74 -1.40
N THR A 215 -14.41 -20.77 -1.59
CA THR A 215 -15.78 -20.85 -1.04
C THR A 215 -16.69 -21.76 -1.86
N ASN A 216 -16.33 -22.08 -3.11
CA ASN A 216 -17.09 -23.00 -3.95
C ASN A 216 -17.01 -24.43 -3.39
N SER A 217 -18.13 -25.17 -3.45
CA SER A 217 -18.22 -26.54 -2.96
C SER A 217 -17.33 -27.54 -3.73
N GLU A 218 -16.96 -27.21 -4.97
CA GLU A 218 -16.01 -28.02 -5.75
C GLU A 218 -14.64 -28.18 -5.09
N HIS A 219 -14.29 -27.29 -4.15
CA HIS A 219 -13.03 -27.35 -3.42
C HIS A 219 -13.08 -28.19 -2.15
N GLU A 220 -14.25 -28.63 -1.68
CA GLU A 220 -14.41 -29.40 -0.41
C GLU A 220 -13.50 -30.64 -0.36
N PHE A 221 -13.32 -31.32 -1.50
CA PHE A 221 -12.47 -32.51 -1.63
C PHE A 221 -11.32 -32.31 -2.63
N ASN A 222 -10.96 -31.05 -2.92
CA ASN A 222 -9.84 -30.75 -3.81
C ASN A 222 -8.51 -30.80 -3.02
N TYR A 223 -7.80 -31.91 -3.18
CA TYR A 223 -6.49 -32.15 -2.55
C TYR A 223 -5.29 -31.78 -3.43
N GLN A 224 -5.52 -31.08 -4.56
CA GLN A 224 -4.43 -30.61 -5.41
C GLN A 224 -3.69 -29.43 -4.76
N PRO A 225 -2.43 -29.16 -5.16
CA PRO A 225 -1.74 -27.94 -4.76
C PRO A 225 -2.51 -26.68 -5.20
N ILE A 226 -2.47 -25.63 -4.37
CA ILE A 226 -3.11 -24.33 -4.68
C ILE A 226 -2.43 -23.68 -5.89
N ALA A 227 -1.09 -23.69 -5.91
CA ALA A 227 -0.25 -23.19 -6.98
C ALA A 227 1.01 -24.07 -7.07
N LYS A 228 1.49 -24.35 -8.29
CA LYS A 228 2.56 -25.32 -8.55
C LYS A 228 3.94 -24.81 -8.14
N ASN A 229 4.20 -23.52 -8.35
CA ASN A 229 5.51 -22.90 -8.13
C ASN A 229 5.54 -21.92 -6.95
N CYS A 230 4.48 -21.86 -6.15
CA CYS A 230 4.42 -20.95 -5.01
C CYS A 230 5.19 -21.54 -3.80
N GLN A 231 6.10 -20.75 -3.25
CA GLN A 231 6.91 -21.11 -2.08
C GLN A 231 6.45 -20.41 -0.79
N CYS A 232 5.23 -19.85 -0.77
CA CYS A 232 4.68 -19.23 0.43
C CYS A 232 4.53 -20.26 1.57
N GLU A 233 4.32 -19.78 2.81
CA GLU A 233 4.12 -20.64 4.00
C GLU A 233 3.00 -21.67 3.77
N THR A 234 1.86 -21.22 3.21
CA THR A 234 0.69 -22.05 2.91
C THR A 234 1.01 -23.19 1.93
N CYS A 235 1.67 -22.89 0.80
CA CYS A 235 2.02 -23.88 -0.21
C CYS A 235 3.17 -24.79 0.22
N SER A 236 4.16 -24.25 0.94
CA SER A 236 5.29 -25.02 1.48
C SER A 236 4.84 -26.04 2.53
N ALA A 237 3.81 -25.69 3.33
CA ALA A 237 3.15 -26.61 4.25
C ALA A 237 2.24 -27.64 3.53
N ARG A 238 2.08 -27.54 2.20
CA ARG A 238 1.23 -28.40 1.37
C ARG A 238 -0.24 -28.37 1.75
N PHE A 239 -0.73 -27.22 2.23
CA PHE A 239 -2.16 -27.04 2.43
C PHE A 239 -2.89 -27.06 1.08
N THR A 240 -4.07 -27.68 1.08
CA THR A 240 -4.89 -27.89 -0.11
C THR A 240 -6.11 -26.96 -0.11
N PRO A 241 -6.74 -26.73 -1.27
CA PRO A 241 -8.02 -26.04 -1.33
C PRO A 241 -9.09 -26.65 -0.41
N ALA A 242 -9.13 -27.98 -0.26
CA ALA A 242 -10.02 -28.67 0.68
C ALA A 242 -9.80 -28.24 2.14
N TYR A 243 -8.53 -28.18 2.56
CA TYR A 243 -8.20 -27.75 3.92
C TYR A 243 -8.58 -26.28 4.14
N LEU A 244 -8.29 -25.42 3.16
CA LEU A 244 -8.61 -23.99 3.25
C LEU A 244 -10.12 -23.72 3.16
N HIS A 245 -10.88 -24.48 2.36
CA HIS A 245 -12.35 -24.46 2.33
C HIS A 245 -12.91 -24.75 3.72
N HIS A 246 -12.40 -25.81 4.37
CA HIS A 246 -12.77 -26.13 5.75
C HIS A 246 -12.41 -25.01 6.74
N LEU A 247 -11.17 -24.50 6.70
CA LEU A 247 -10.75 -23.42 7.60
C LEU A 247 -11.55 -22.12 7.37
N TYR A 248 -11.93 -21.82 6.14
CA TYR A 248 -12.72 -20.64 5.82
C TYR A 248 -14.05 -20.63 6.57
N VAL A 249 -14.68 -21.80 6.72
CA VAL A 249 -15.93 -21.98 7.45
C VAL A 249 -15.73 -22.07 8.96
N HIS A 250 -14.69 -22.78 9.41
CA HIS A 250 -14.56 -23.18 10.82
C HIS A 250 -13.45 -22.48 11.62
N THR A 251 -12.48 -21.86 10.97
CA THR A 251 -11.37 -21.14 11.61
C THR A 251 -10.96 -19.91 10.79
N PRO A 252 -11.87 -18.94 10.62
CA PRO A 252 -11.73 -17.88 9.62
C PRO A 252 -10.48 -17.01 9.83
N LEU A 253 -10.08 -16.70 11.08
CA LEU A 253 -8.91 -15.86 11.34
C LEU A 253 -7.59 -16.52 10.91
N LEU A 254 -7.43 -17.82 11.16
CA LEU A 254 -6.27 -18.58 10.68
C LEU A 254 -6.29 -18.66 9.16
N CYS A 255 -7.46 -18.94 8.58
CA CYS A 255 -7.65 -19.01 7.14
C CYS A 255 -7.21 -17.70 6.48
N GLN A 256 -7.79 -16.57 6.88
CA GLN A 256 -7.49 -15.23 6.35
C GLN A 256 -5.98 -14.97 6.32
N ARG A 257 -5.25 -15.24 7.42
CA ARG A 257 -3.79 -15.07 7.46
C ARG A 257 -3.08 -15.87 6.35
N LEU A 258 -3.42 -17.15 6.20
CA LEU A 258 -2.84 -18.04 5.19
C LEU A 258 -3.17 -17.62 3.75
N LEU A 259 -4.41 -17.18 3.51
CA LEU A 259 -4.87 -16.73 2.19
C LEU A 259 -4.17 -15.41 1.80
N ILE A 260 -4.10 -14.45 2.72
CA ILE A 260 -3.47 -13.14 2.48
C ILE A 260 -1.97 -13.33 2.22
N GLN A 261 -1.27 -14.11 3.05
CA GLN A 261 0.15 -14.43 2.81
C GLN A 261 0.37 -15.09 1.45
N HIS A 262 -0.50 -16.02 1.04
CA HIS A 262 -0.41 -16.67 -0.26
C HIS A 262 -0.55 -15.68 -1.42
N ASN A 263 -1.60 -14.87 -1.45
CA ASN A 263 -1.84 -13.92 -2.55
C ASN A 263 -0.72 -12.89 -2.66
N LEU A 264 -0.26 -12.34 -1.52
CA LEU A 264 0.86 -11.40 -1.50
C LEU A 264 2.16 -12.03 -2.02
N SER A 265 2.47 -13.25 -1.56
CA SER A 265 3.65 -14.00 -2.02
C SER A 265 3.58 -14.28 -3.52
N TRP A 266 2.40 -14.66 -4.01
CA TRP A 266 2.19 -14.93 -5.42
C TRP A 266 2.45 -13.68 -6.26
N VAL A 267 1.92 -12.52 -5.85
CA VAL A 267 2.18 -11.26 -6.57
C VAL A 267 3.66 -10.89 -6.47
N ALA A 268 4.28 -10.97 -5.29
CA ALA A 268 5.71 -10.68 -5.13
C ALA A 268 6.62 -11.57 -6.00
N ASN A 269 6.24 -12.83 -6.22
CA ASN A 269 6.96 -13.75 -7.11
C ASN A 269 6.69 -13.47 -8.59
N TYR A 270 5.44 -13.12 -8.95
CA TYR A 270 5.09 -12.66 -10.29
C TYR A 270 5.98 -11.49 -10.74
N LEU A 271 6.29 -10.55 -9.83
CA LEU A 271 7.18 -9.41 -10.08
C LEU A 271 8.65 -9.78 -10.33
N LYS A 272 9.11 -10.93 -9.84
CA LYS A 272 10.51 -11.34 -9.99
C LYS A 272 10.81 -11.99 -11.34
N GLY A 273 9.83 -12.08 -12.24
CA GLY A 273 10.04 -12.54 -13.60
C GLY A 273 10.04 -14.07 -13.74
N ASP A 274 9.52 -14.80 -12.75
CA ASP A 274 8.98 -16.14 -13.01
C ASP A 274 7.73 -15.95 -13.86
N LYS A 275 7.96 -15.75 -15.16
CA LYS A 275 6.94 -15.72 -16.19
C LYS A 275 6.13 -16.98 -16.00
N LEU A 276 4.95 -16.82 -15.44
CA LEU A 276 3.86 -17.78 -15.59
C LEU A 276 3.74 -17.98 -17.08
N LYS A 277 4.31 -19.08 -17.56
CA LYS A 277 4.18 -19.51 -18.94
C LYS A 277 2.69 -19.72 -19.15
N ALA A 278 2.05 -18.75 -19.79
CA ALA A 278 0.83 -18.99 -20.54
C ALA A 278 1.09 -20.08 -21.58
#